data_AF-A0A935AN72-F1
#
_entry.id   AF-A0A935AN72-F1
#
_cell.length_a   1.000
_cell.length_b   1.000
_cell.length_c   1.000
_cell.angle_alpha   90.00
_cell.angle_beta   90.00
_cell.angle_gamma   90.00
#
_symmetry.space_group_name_H-M   'P 1'
#
loop_
_entity.id
_entity.type
_entity.pdbx_description
1 polymer ?
#
loop_
_entity_poly.entity_id
_entity_poly.type
_entity_poly.pdbx_seq_one_letter_code
_entity_poly.pdbx_strand_id
1 'polypeptide(L)'
;MPAPSPSQIESPVSGFLQSSGLRGEDAAGLATAIANTAGQALTMFLSQAMVMPGIPVAADPISGSGATAGPGRLMPPPAGGPGAAQLEGLAGGQCQAQGLRGEQADGLAKVIAGVLAQGIALFCAQTLVMPGIAVAGFVSSAPGVLQPVPLASPLEGIANGLLNQNGLRGEAAPDLAKALAQGVDLALTLFAGQAMVSPGIPCPPGASAGPGRLM
;
A
#
# COMPACT_ATOMS: atom_id res chain seq x y z
N MET A 1 -1.54 9.50 12.46
CA MET A 1 -0.51 8.47 12.68
C MET A 1 0.37 8.41 11.44
N PRO A 2 1.70 8.26 11.57
CA PRO A 2 2.56 8.24 10.40
C PRO A 2 2.42 6.92 9.63
N ALA A 3 2.64 6.96 8.32
CA ALA A 3 2.86 5.77 7.50
C ALA A 3 4.12 5.00 7.99
N PRO A 4 4.24 3.69 7.71
CA PRO A 4 5.38 2.91 8.14
C PRO A 4 6.68 3.51 7.58
N SER A 5 7.66 3.67 8.47
CA SER A 5 8.96 4.23 8.10
C SER A 5 9.74 3.26 7.20
N PRO A 6 10.58 3.75 6.27
CA PRO A 6 11.43 2.89 5.46
C PRO A 6 12.24 1.88 6.28
N SER A 7 12.75 2.28 7.44
CA SER A 7 13.52 1.42 8.34
C SER A 7 12.74 0.20 8.86
N GLN A 8 11.41 0.33 9.03
CA GLN A 8 10.54 -0.79 9.42
C GLN A 8 10.32 -1.80 8.28
N ILE A 9 10.49 -1.35 7.03
CA ILE A 9 10.33 -2.17 5.82
C ILE A 9 11.67 -2.79 5.41
N GLU A 10 12.76 -2.03 5.52
CA GLU A 10 14.10 -2.41 5.06
C GLU A 10 14.64 -3.66 5.74
N SER A 11 14.56 -3.74 7.07
CA SER A 11 15.07 -4.90 7.81
C SER A 11 14.43 -6.22 7.34
N PRO A 12 13.10 -6.36 7.26
CA PRO A 12 12.48 -7.56 6.71
C PRO A 12 12.72 -7.76 5.21
N VAL A 13 12.73 -6.71 4.39
CA VAL A 13 13.03 -6.82 2.94
C VAL A 13 14.45 -7.36 2.72
N SER A 14 15.42 -6.90 3.51
CA SER A 14 16.79 -7.42 3.47
C SER A 14 16.84 -8.91 3.83
N GLY A 15 16.02 -9.34 4.81
CA GLY A 15 15.86 -10.74 5.17
C GLY A 15 15.26 -11.58 4.04
N PHE A 16 14.24 -11.06 3.34
CA PHE A 16 13.65 -11.73 2.18
C PHE A 16 14.67 -11.89 1.06
N LEU A 17 15.40 -10.83 0.70
CA LEU A 17 16.46 -10.87 -0.33
C LEU A 17 17.56 -11.88 0.04
N GLN A 18 18.03 -11.88 1.29
CA GLN A 18 19.02 -12.85 1.77
C GLN A 18 18.51 -14.30 1.76
N SER A 19 17.23 -14.50 2.08
CA SER A 19 16.58 -15.82 2.10
C SER A 19 16.35 -16.37 0.69
N SER A 20 16.11 -15.49 -0.28
CA SER A 20 15.98 -15.84 -1.70
C SER A 20 17.35 -15.96 -2.40
N GLY A 21 18.46 -15.99 -1.65
CA GLY A 21 19.80 -16.20 -2.21
C GLY A 21 20.44 -14.97 -2.89
N LEU A 22 19.78 -13.81 -2.87
CA LEU A 22 20.33 -12.55 -3.39
C LEU A 22 21.34 -11.96 -2.41
N ARG A 23 22.58 -12.48 -2.47
CA ARG A 23 23.73 -12.04 -1.67
C ARG A 23 24.76 -11.35 -2.56
N GLY A 24 24.41 -10.17 -3.07
CA GLY A 24 25.30 -9.32 -3.87
C GLY A 24 25.72 -8.07 -3.11
N GLU A 25 26.79 -7.41 -3.57
CA GLU A 25 27.25 -6.10 -3.06
C GLU A 25 26.12 -5.05 -3.12
N ASP A 26 25.27 -5.15 -4.13
CA ASP A 26 24.11 -4.30 -4.36
C ASP A 26 22.84 -4.70 -3.59
N ALA A 27 22.80 -5.86 -2.91
CA ALA A 27 21.57 -6.37 -2.30
C ALA A 27 21.08 -5.49 -1.13
N ALA A 28 22.01 -4.92 -0.36
CA ALA A 28 21.68 -3.97 0.71
C ALA A 28 21.16 -2.64 0.14
N GLY A 29 21.79 -2.13 -0.92
CA GLY A 29 21.33 -0.93 -1.64
C GLY A 29 19.94 -1.14 -2.25
N LEU A 30 19.69 -2.31 -2.83
CA LEU A 30 18.38 -2.71 -3.36
C LEU A 30 17.30 -2.76 -2.26
N ALA A 31 17.59 -3.39 -1.12
CA ALA A 31 16.67 -3.44 0.02
C ALA A 31 16.29 -2.02 0.48
N THR A 32 17.30 -1.14 0.58
CA THR A 32 17.14 0.26 0.96
C THR A 32 16.30 1.02 -0.07
N ALA A 33 16.58 0.83 -1.36
CA ALA A 33 15.83 1.48 -2.45
C ALA A 33 14.35 1.05 -2.45
N ILE A 34 14.07 -0.24 -2.30
CA ILE A 34 12.70 -0.77 -2.20
C ILE A 34 12.00 -0.19 -0.97
N ALA A 35 12.64 -0.22 0.20
CA ALA A 35 12.07 0.25 1.45
C ALA A 35 11.78 1.76 1.44
N ASN A 36 12.71 2.57 0.93
CA ASN A 36 12.52 4.01 0.78
C ASN A 36 11.40 4.33 -0.21
N THR A 37 11.38 3.62 -1.35
CA THR A 37 10.32 3.79 -2.35
C THR A 37 8.96 3.42 -1.76
N ALA A 38 8.88 2.27 -1.06
CA ALA A 38 7.66 1.81 -0.41
C ALA A 38 7.20 2.78 0.69
N GLY A 39 8.09 3.22 1.57
CA GLY A 39 7.74 4.17 2.65
C GLY A 39 7.25 5.52 2.10
N GLN A 40 7.89 6.04 1.06
CA GLN A 40 7.44 7.29 0.40
C GLN A 40 6.12 7.08 -0.34
N ALA A 41 5.98 5.98 -1.08
CA ALA A 41 4.75 5.61 -1.78
C ALA A 41 3.57 5.49 -0.80
N LEU A 42 3.77 4.83 0.35
CA LEU A 42 2.76 4.67 1.39
C LEU A 42 2.44 5.98 2.11
N THR A 43 3.43 6.87 2.28
CA THR A 43 3.19 8.21 2.81
C THR A 43 2.33 9.04 1.85
N MET A 44 2.65 9.00 0.55
CA MET A 44 1.82 9.62 -0.48
C MET A 44 0.43 9.01 -0.54
N PHE A 45 0.34 7.68 -0.47
CA PHE A 45 -0.92 6.96 -0.41
C PHE A 45 -1.74 7.39 0.81
N LEU A 46 -1.17 7.46 2.03
CA LEU A 46 -1.88 7.93 3.22
C LEU A 46 -2.49 9.33 3.01
N SER A 47 -1.73 10.23 2.37
CA SER A 47 -2.17 11.61 2.12
C SER A 47 -3.24 11.74 1.02
N GLN A 48 -3.34 10.76 0.12
CA GLN A 48 -4.24 10.78 -1.04
C GLN A 48 -5.40 9.78 -0.90
N ALA A 49 -5.27 8.79 -0.03
CA ALA A 49 -6.21 7.70 0.12
C ALA A 49 -7.55 8.21 0.66
N MET A 50 -8.58 7.91 -0.12
CA MET A 50 -9.96 8.21 0.22
C MET A 50 -10.74 6.92 0.40
N VAL A 51 -11.60 6.89 1.41
CA VAL A 51 -12.61 5.86 1.57
C VAL A 51 -13.83 6.28 0.77
N MET A 52 -14.34 5.40 -0.09
CA MET A 52 -15.53 5.69 -0.90
C MET A 52 -16.77 5.92 -0.01
N PRO A 53 -17.65 6.86 -0.38
CA PRO A 53 -18.97 6.97 0.23
C PRO A 53 -19.77 5.69 0.00
N GLY A 54 -20.78 5.46 0.84
CA GLY A 54 -21.65 4.29 0.78
C GLY A 54 -21.34 3.20 1.81
N ILE A 55 -20.55 3.49 2.85
CA ILE A 55 -20.41 2.57 3.99
C ILE A 55 -21.78 2.44 4.64
N PRO A 56 -22.37 1.24 4.78
CA PRO A 56 -23.67 1.10 5.42
C PRO A 56 -23.63 1.66 6.84
N VAL A 57 -24.62 2.45 7.22
CA VAL A 57 -24.72 3.10 8.53
C VAL A 57 -26.04 2.70 9.19
N ALA A 58 -25.93 2.03 10.34
CA ALA A 58 -27.04 1.81 11.25
C ALA A 58 -27.01 2.92 12.30
N ALA A 59 -27.60 4.07 11.95
CA ALA A 59 -27.79 5.19 12.87
C ALA A 59 -29.28 5.45 13.06
N ASP A 60 -29.68 5.75 14.29
CA ASP A 60 -31.04 6.16 14.61
C ASP A 60 -31.37 7.49 13.91
N PRO A 61 -32.48 7.57 13.16
CA PRO A 61 -32.79 8.73 12.33
C PRO A 61 -33.16 9.99 13.11
N ILE A 62 -33.43 9.90 14.42
CA ILE A 62 -33.82 11.03 15.27
C ILE A 62 -32.60 11.58 16.02
N SER A 63 -31.82 10.69 16.65
CA SER A 63 -30.65 11.03 17.46
C SER A 63 -29.34 11.06 16.67
N GLY A 64 -29.33 10.53 15.45
CA GLY A 64 -28.14 10.42 14.60
C GLY A 64 -27.02 9.58 15.21
N SER A 65 -27.36 8.72 16.18
CA SER A 65 -26.42 7.89 16.94
C SER A 65 -26.46 6.44 16.45
N GLY A 66 -25.29 5.82 16.33
CA GLY A 66 -25.19 4.42 15.91
C GLY A 66 -23.79 4.03 15.49
N ALA A 67 -23.67 3.16 14.49
CA ALA A 67 -22.38 2.73 13.96
C ALA A 67 -22.46 2.34 12.47
N THR A 68 -21.31 2.26 11.81
CA THR A 68 -21.24 1.64 10.49
C THR A 68 -21.57 0.15 10.61
N ALA A 69 -22.47 -0.33 9.76
CA ALA A 69 -23.02 -1.68 9.77
C ALA A 69 -22.37 -2.61 8.73
N GLY A 70 -21.62 -2.07 7.78
CA GLY A 70 -20.97 -2.84 6.72
C GLY A 70 -19.58 -2.32 6.39
N PRO A 71 -18.81 -3.09 5.60
CA PRO A 71 -17.45 -2.74 5.26
C PRO A 71 -17.40 -1.53 4.32
N GLY A 72 -16.46 -0.62 4.57
CA GLY A 72 -16.11 0.45 3.62
C GLY A 72 -15.04 -0.01 2.63
N ARG A 73 -14.95 0.68 1.49
CA ARG A 73 -13.94 0.38 0.45
C ARG A 73 -13.05 1.59 0.21
N LEU A 74 -11.78 1.34 -0.04
CA LEU A 74 -10.85 2.38 -0.47
C LEU A 74 -11.05 2.70 -1.95
N MET A 75 -10.87 3.97 -2.31
CA MET A 75 -10.88 4.41 -3.68
C MET A 75 -9.59 3.96 -4.36
N PRO A 76 -9.64 3.28 -5.51
CA PRO A 76 -8.43 2.83 -6.19
C PRO A 76 -7.63 4.02 -6.77
N PRO A 77 -6.31 3.87 -6.98
CA PRO A 77 -5.52 4.80 -7.77
C PRO A 77 -6.11 4.97 -9.19
N PRO A 78 -6.03 6.15 -9.82
CA PRO A 78 -5.28 7.34 -9.40
C PRO A 78 -6.05 8.32 -8.49
N ALA A 79 -7.34 8.08 -8.24
CA ALA A 79 -8.16 9.00 -7.44
C ALA A 79 -7.94 8.85 -5.93
N GLY A 80 -7.50 7.67 -5.47
CA GLY A 80 -7.19 7.40 -4.07
C GLY A 80 -5.73 7.02 -3.80
N GLY A 81 -4.79 7.29 -4.71
CA GLY A 81 -3.38 6.92 -4.49
C GLY A 81 -2.42 7.30 -5.60
N PRO A 82 -1.09 7.20 -5.34
CA PRO A 82 -0.06 7.60 -6.29
C PRO A 82 -0.07 6.72 -7.54
N GLY A 83 0.15 7.34 -8.70
CA GLY A 83 0.23 6.64 -9.98
C GLY A 83 1.56 5.93 -10.20
N ALA A 84 1.57 4.87 -11.01
CA ALA A 84 2.79 4.10 -11.32
C ALA A 84 3.95 4.98 -11.83
N ALA A 85 3.66 5.99 -12.66
CA ALA A 85 4.68 6.93 -13.17
C ALA A 85 5.31 7.80 -12.07
N GLN A 86 4.55 8.17 -11.03
CA GLN A 86 5.10 8.89 -9.88
C GLN A 86 6.01 7.99 -9.05
N LEU A 87 5.59 6.73 -8.85
CA LEU A 87 6.39 5.73 -8.14
C LEU A 87 7.65 5.35 -8.90
N GLU A 88 7.61 5.33 -10.24
CA GLU A 88 8.77 5.05 -11.10
C GLU A 88 9.86 6.12 -10.94
N GLY A 89 9.47 7.40 -10.95
CA GLY A 89 10.41 8.50 -10.68
C GLY A 89 11.05 8.41 -9.30
N LEU A 90 10.28 8.01 -8.27
CA LEU A 90 10.80 7.79 -6.93
C LEU A 90 11.75 6.59 -6.87
N ALA A 91 11.35 5.45 -7.44
CA ALA A 91 12.16 4.24 -7.48
C ALA A 91 13.48 4.48 -8.23
N GLY A 92 13.44 5.18 -9.36
CA GLY A 92 14.62 5.55 -10.12
C GLY A 92 15.57 6.43 -9.32
N GLY A 93 15.05 7.47 -8.64
CA GLY A 93 15.85 8.32 -7.76
C GLY A 93 16.48 7.56 -6.59
N GLN A 94 15.75 6.61 -5.99
CA GLN A 94 16.27 5.78 -4.91
C GLN A 94 17.33 4.79 -5.38
N CYS A 95 17.12 4.13 -6.52
CA CYS A 95 18.12 3.26 -7.14
C CYS A 95 19.41 4.06 -7.45
N GLN A 96 19.28 5.26 -8.02
CA GLN A 96 20.43 6.14 -8.30
C GLN A 96 21.17 6.58 -7.02
N ALA A 97 20.43 6.88 -5.95
CA ALA A 97 20.99 7.29 -4.66
C ALA A 97 21.80 6.16 -4.00
N GLN A 98 21.38 4.91 -4.23
CA GLN A 98 22.07 3.71 -3.74
C GLN A 98 23.20 3.22 -4.66
N GLY A 99 23.50 3.97 -5.74
CA GLY A 99 24.56 3.62 -6.68
C GLY A 99 24.20 2.49 -7.66
N LEU A 100 22.95 2.05 -7.71
CA LEU A 100 22.45 1.02 -8.63
C LEU A 100 22.36 1.59 -10.05
N ARG A 101 23.50 1.70 -10.75
CA ARG A 101 23.65 2.35 -12.07
C ARG A 101 23.98 1.38 -13.21
N GLY A 102 23.46 0.17 -13.16
CA GLY A 102 23.64 -0.85 -14.22
C GLY A 102 22.68 -0.68 -15.40
N GLU A 103 22.94 -1.40 -16.51
CA GLU A 103 22.07 -1.43 -17.71
C GLU A 103 20.62 -1.84 -17.41
N GLN A 104 20.37 -2.52 -16.28
CA GLN A 104 19.03 -2.92 -15.87
C GLN A 104 18.45 -2.06 -14.75
N ALA A 105 19.10 -0.96 -14.34
CA ALA A 105 18.64 -0.09 -13.26
C ALA A 105 17.28 0.55 -13.56
N ASP A 106 17.05 1.02 -14.79
CA ASP A 106 15.76 1.58 -15.21
C ASP A 106 14.66 0.50 -15.21
N GLY A 107 14.99 -0.70 -15.67
CA GLY A 107 14.07 -1.84 -15.61
C GLY A 107 13.71 -2.21 -14.18
N LEU A 108 14.70 -2.22 -13.28
CA LEU A 108 14.51 -2.53 -11.86
C LEU A 108 13.62 -1.48 -11.19
N ALA A 109 13.87 -0.19 -11.44
CA ALA A 109 13.04 0.90 -10.93
C ALA A 109 11.58 0.76 -11.40
N LYS A 110 11.36 0.43 -12.69
CA LYS A 110 10.02 0.14 -13.24
C LYS A 110 9.35 -1.04 -12.56
N VAL A 111 10.09 -2.10 -12.27
CA VAL A 111 9.54 -3.27 -11.57
C VAL A 111 9.18 -2.92 -10.14
N ILE A 112 10.06 -2.27 -9.37
CA ILE A 112 9.78 -1.83 -7.99
C ILE A 112 8.53 -0.96 -7.96
N ALA A 113 8.48 0.07 -8.81
CA ALA A 113 7.34 0.97 -8.91
C ALA A 113 6.06 0.27 -9.36
N GLY A 114 6.16 -0.62 -10.35
CA GLY A 114 5.03 -1.38 -10.86
C GLY A 114 4.45 -2.33 -9.82
N VAL A 115 5.29 -3.06 -9.09
CA VAL A 115 4.85 -3.97 -8.01
C VAL A 115 4.22 -3.16 -6.87
N LEU A 116 4.80 -2.03 -6.49
CA LEU A 116 4.21 -1.13 -5.48
C LEU A 116 2.87 -0.55 -5.94
N ALA A 117 2.77 -0.06 -7.18
CA ALA A 117 1.53 0.49 -7.73
C ALA A 117 0.42 -0.56 -7.76
N GLN A 118 0.73 -1.76 -8.23
CA GLN A 118 -0.21 -2.88 -8.28
C GLN A 118 -0.55 -3.40 -6.88
N GLY A 119 0.42 -3.41 -5.95
CA GLY A 119 0.20 -3.72 -4.54
C GLY A 119 -0.79 -2.76 -3.90
N ILE A 120 -0.60 -1.45 -4.09
CA ILE A 120 -1.53 -0.43 -3.60
C ILE A 120 -2.90 -0.59 -4.27
N ALA A 121 -2.97 -0.86 -5.57
CA ALA A 121 -4.24 -1.06 -6.27
C ALA A 121 -5.01 -2.29 -5.75
N LEU A 122 -4.32 -3.43 -5.59
CA LEU A 122 -4.88 -4.64 -5.01
C LEU A 122 -5.26 -4.43 -3.54
N PHE A 123 -4.44 -3.71 -2.79
CA PHE A 123 -4.75 -3.32 -1.42
C PHE A 123 -6.03 -2.49 -1.36
N CYS A 124 -6.19 -1.48 -2.21
CA CYS A 124 -7.43 -0.69 -2.26
C CYS A 124 -8.64 -1.55 -2.65
N ALA A 125 -8.44 -2.51 -3.56
CA ALA A 125 -9.50 -3.36 -4.07
C ALA A 125 -9.99 -4.39 -3.05
N GLN A 126 -9.07 -4.93 -2.24
CA GLN A 126 -9.31 -6.04 -1.30
C GLN A 126 -9.44 -5.58 0.16
N THR A 127 -8.77 -4.50 0.55
CA THR A 127 -8.82 -3.98 1.92
C THR A 127 -10.18 -3.37 2.19
N LEU A 128 -10.75 -3.78 3.31
CA LEU A 128 -12.02 -3.28 3.80
C LEU A 128 -11.79 -2.45 5.06
N VAL A 129 -12.51 -1.34 5.15
CA VAL A 129 -12.68 -0.61 6.41
C VAL A 129 -13.65 -1.43 7.25
N MET A 130 -13.23 -1.88 8.42
CA MET A 130 -14.08 -2.73 9.27
C MET A 130 -15.34 -1.96 9.72
N PRO A 131 -16.49 -2.64 9.79
CA PRO A 131 -17.70 -2.07 10.38
C PRO A 131 -17.51 -1.79 11.87
N GLY A 132 -18.39 -0.98 12.45
CA GLY A 132 -18.37 -0.61 13.86
C GLY A 132 -17.80 0.77 14.16
N ILE A 133 -17.59 1.62 13.14
CA ILE A 133 -17.22 3.02 13.35
C ILE A 133 -18.39 3.73 14.02
N ALA A 134 -18.19 4.20 15.25
CA ALA A 134 -19.22 4.92 15.99
C ALA A 134 -19.67 6.17 15.21
N VAL A 135 -20.98 6.38 15.13
CA VAL A 135 -21.62 7.54 14.51
C VAL A 135 -22.34 8.31 15.61
N ALA A 136 -22.09 9.62 15.70
CA ALA A 136 -22.77 10.52 16.61
C ALA A 136 -23.14 11.81 15.86
N GLY A 137 -24.38 12.25 15.97
CA GLY A 137 -24.85 13.44 15.26
C GLY A 137 -24.72 13.33 13.74
N PHE A 138 -24.94 12.15 13.17
CA PHE A 138 -24.81 11.86 11.74
C PHE A 138 -23.39 11.98 11.17
N VAL A 139 -22.37 11.87 12.02
CA VAL A 139 -20.96 11.92 11.60
C VAL A 139 -20.17 10.81 12.29
N SER A 140 -19.21 10.20 11.60
CA SER A 140 -18.30 9.25 12.23
C SER A 140 -17.49 9.95 13.34
N SER A 141 -17.53 9.37 14.54
CA SER A 141 -16.93 9.92 15.76
C SER A 141 -15.71 9.13 16.24
N ALA A 142 -15.51 7.92 15.72
CA ALA A 142 -14.36 7.07 16.00
C ALA A 142 -13.51 6.84 14.73
N PRO A 143 -12.21 6.56 14.88
CA PRO A 143 -11.38 6.10 13.77
C PRO A 143 -11.82 4.73 13.25
N GLY A 144 -11.86 4.56 11.93
CA GLY A 144 -12.04 3.25 11.31
C GLY A 144 -10.71 2.51 11.17
N VAL A 145 -10.74 1.19 11.25
CA VAL A 145 -9.55 0.35 11.09
C VAL A 145 -9.61 -0.42 9.78
N LEU A 146 -8.45 -0.58 9.15
CA LEU A 146 -8.31 -1.33 7.91
C LEU A 146 -8.03 -2.80 8.22
N GLN A 147 -8.67 -3.69 7.48
CA GLN A 147 -8.36 -5.12 7.56
C GLN A 147 -7.11 -5.40 6.70
N PRO A 148 -6.00 -5.91 7.27
CA PRO A 148 -4.85 -6.32 6.47
C PRO A 148 -5.24 -7.46 5.53
N VAL A 149 -4.73 -7.42 4.31
CA VAL A 149 -4.99 -8.43 3.28
C VAL A 149 -3.65 -9.04 2.83
N PRO A 150 -3.53 -10.37 2.79
CA PRO A 150 -2.35 -11.02 2.24
C PRO A 150 -2.32 -10.87 0.71
N LEU A 151 -1.35 -10.12 0.22
CA LEU A 151 -1.13 -9.80 -1.18
C LEU A 151 0.14 -10.44 -1.76
N ALA A 152 0.95 -11.12 -0.94
CA ALA A 152 2.21 -11.71 -1.39
C ALA A 152 2.04 -12.63 -2.63
N SER A 153 1.08 -13.56 -2.60
CA SER A 153 0.85 -14.49 -3.72
C SER A 153 0.42 -13.81 -5.03
N PRO A 154 -0.60 -12.93 -5.06
CA PRO A 154 -0.94 -12.21 -6.29
C PRO A 154 0.17 -11.25 -6.73
N LEU A 155 0.92 -10.64 -5.81
CA LEU A 155 2.04 -9.76 -6.14
C LEU A 155 3.23 -10.49 -6.74
N GLU A 156 3.49 -11.73 -6.34
CA GLU A 156 4.59 -12.53 -6.89
C GLU A 156 4.38 -12.81 -8.39
N GLY A 157 3.15 -13.14 -8.79
CA GLY A 157 2.80 -13.30 -10.21
C GLY A 157 2.99 -12.01 -11.01
N ILE A 158 2.59 -10.87 -10.42
CA ILE A 158 2.75 -9.54 -11.04
C ILE A 158 4.23 -9.16 -11.15
N ALA A 159 5.01 -9.37 -10.09
CA ALA A 159 6.44 -9.07 -10.05
C ALA A 159 7.18 -9.90 -11.11
N ASN A 160 6.90 -11.20 -11.22
CA ASN A 160 7.46 -12.06 -12.27
C ASN A 160 7.09 -11.56 -13.67
N GLY A 161 5.83 -11.16 -13.88
CA GLY A 161 5.38 -10.57 -15.14
C GLY A 161 6.11 -9.28 -15.49
N LEU A 162 6.34 -8.39 -14.51
CA LEU A 162 7.03 -7.12 -14.70
C LEU A 162 8.53 -7.31 -14.94
N LEU A 163 9.19 -8.23 -14.22
CA LEU A 163 10.59 -8.59 -14.47
C LEU A 163 10.78 -9.08 -15.91
N ASN A 164 9.91 -10.00 -16.35
CA ASN A 164 9.95 -10.53 -17.72
C ASN A 164 9.71 -9.47 -18.81
N GLN A 165 8.85 -8.48 -18.53
CA GLN A 165 8.56 -7.35 -19.42
C GLN A 165 9.73 -6.36 -19.50
N ASN A 166 10.43 -6.14 -18.38
CA ASN A 166 11.56 -5.19 -18.31
C ASN A 166 12.91 -5.83 -18.65
N GLY A 167 12.93 -7.06 -19.17
CA GLY A 167 14.16 -7.74 -19.58
C GLY A 167 15.04 -8.24 -18.43
N LEU A 168 14.54 -8.19 -17.18
CA LEU A 168 15.20 -8.74 -15.99
C LEU A 168 15.00 -10.25 -15.96
N ARG A 169 15.73 -10.94 -16.84
CA ARG A 169 15.72 -12.40 -16.98
C ARG A 169 17.06 -12.94 -16.49
N GLY A 170 17.01 -13.65 -15.38
CA GLY A 170 18.18 -14.27 -14.76
C GLY A 170 17.75 -15.33 -13.76
N GLU A 171 18.70 -16.16 -13.32
CA GLU A 171 18.44 -17.26 -12.40
C GLU A 171 17.86 -16.77 -11.06
N ALA A 172 18.23 -15.54 -10.64
CA ALA A 172 17.73 -14.88 -9.44
C ALA A 172 16.50 -13.97 -9.66
N ALA A 173 15.96 -13.90 -10.88
CA ALA A 173 14.75 -13.12 -11.17
C ALA A 173 13.51 -13.60 -10.39
N PRO A 174 13.17 -14.90 -10.34
CA PRO A 174 12.02 -15.37 -9.55
C PRO A 174 12.19 -15.07 -8.05
N ASP A 175 13.41 -15.22 -7.54
CA ASP A 175 13.78 -14.91 -6.15
C ASP A 175 13.62 -13.42 -5.82
N LEU A 176 13.99 -12.54 -6.75
CA LEU A 176 13.77 -11.10 -6.67
C LEU A 176 12.27 -10.75 -6.68
N ALA A 177 11.49 -11.36 -7.58
CA ALA A 177 10.05 -11.15 -7.65
C ALA A 177 9.37 -11.54 -6.32
N LYS A 178 9.76 -12.67 -5.75
CA LYS A 178 9.23 -13.15 -4.47
C LYS A 178 9.61 -12.20 -3.33
N ALA A 179 10.86 -11.78 -3.24
CA ALA A 179 11.31 -10.84 -2.20
C ALA A 179 10.60 -9.46 -2.33
N LEU A 180 10.41 -8.97 -3.56
CA LEU A 180 9.65 -7.75 -3.83
C LEU A 180 8.18 -7.89 -3.40
N ALA A 181 7.54 -8.98 -3.79
CA ALA A 181 6.15 -9.24 -3.45
C ALA A 181 5.93 -9.34 -1.93
N GLN A 182 6.80 -10.08 -1.22
CA GLN A 182 6.78 -10.19 0.24
C GLN A 182 7.08 -8.84 0.91
N GLY A 183 8.01 -8.06 0.37
CA GLY A 183 8.34 -6.73 0.87
C GLY A 183 7.17 -5.75 0.77
N VAL A 184 6.51 -5.71 -0.39
CA VAL A 184 5.35 -4.84 -0.63
C VAL A 184 4.14 -5.30 0.19
N ASP A 185 3.89 -6.60 0.27
CA ASP A 185 2.84 -7.18 1.11
C ASP A 185 3.02 -6.82 2.59
N LEU A 186 4.24 -6.98 3.10
CA LEU A 186 4.56 -6.58 4.48
C LEU A 186 4.38 -5.08 4.69
N ALA A 187 4.87 -4.26 3.77
CA ALA A 187 4.74 -2.81 3.87
C ALA A 187 3.26 -2.38 3.92
N LEU A 188 2.40 -3.00 3.11
CA LEU A 188 0.96 -2.78 3.10
C LEU A 188 0.26 -3.35 4.35
N THR A 189 0.76 -4.46 4.89
CA THR A 189 0.28 -5.02 6.16
C THR A 189 0.59 -4.10 7.33
N LEU A 190 1.83 -3.60 7.40
CA LEU A 190 2.24 -2.59 8.39
C LEU A 190 1.43 -1.30 8.23
N PHE A 191 1.20 -0.88 6.97
CA PHE A 191 0.33 0.24 6.67
C PHE A 191 -1.09 0.02 7.17
N ALA A 192 -1.72 -1.12 6.92
CA ALA A 192 -3.07 -1.42 7.41
C ALA A 192 -3.16 -1.41 8.93
N GLY A 193 -2.10 -1.83 9.62
CA GLY A 193 -2.01 -1.78 11.08
C GLY A 193 -1.80 -0.37 11.66
N GLN A 194 -1.33 0.59 10.84
CA GLN A 194 -1.01 1.95 11.28
C GLN A 194 -1.96 3.02 10.73
N ALA A 195 -2.55 2.80 9.55
CA ALA A 195 -3.45 3.75 8.91
C ALA A 195 -4.88 3.57 9.44
N MET A 196 -5.49 4.67 9.85
CA MET A 196 -6.89 4.68 10.30
C MET A 196 -7.73 5.58 9.40
N VAL A 197 -9.01 5.26 9.27
CA VAL A 197 -9.97 6.17 8.65
C VAL A 197 -10.28 7.28 9.63
N SER A 198 -10.01 8.52 9.25
CA SER A 198 -10.30 9.70 10.06
C SER A 198 -11.79 9.78 10.40
N PRO A 199 -12.14 10.12 11.65
CA PRO A 199 -13.48 10.58 12.00
C PRO A 199 -13.87 11.82 11.17
N GLY A 200 -15.17 12.12 11.11
CA GLY A 200 -15.70 13.28 10.39
C GLY A 200 -16.44 12.95 9.09
N ILE A 201 -16.68 11.66 8.80
CA ILE A 201 -17.42 11.23 7.62
C ILE A 201 -18.91 11.47 7.85
N PRO A 202 -19.62 12.20 6.97
CA PRO A 202 -21.08 12.30 7.04
C PRO A 202 -21.71 10.92 6.90
N CYS A 203 -22.48 10.52 7.90
CA CYS A 203 -23.12 9.23 8.08
C CYS A 203 -24.62 9.42 8.35
N PRO A 204 -25.42 9.89 7.36
CA PRO A 204 -26.87 9.86 7.48
C PRO A 204 -27.37 8.42 7.63
N PRO A 205 -28.62 8.21 8.11
CA PRO A 205 -29.19 6.87 8.20
C PRO A 205 -29.17 6.17 6.84
N GLY A 206 -28.70 4.92 6.82
CA GLY A 206 -28.59 4.12 5.60
C GLY A 206 -27.14 3.96 5.12
N ALA A 207 -26.46 5.05 4.76
CA ALA A 207 -25.09 4.98 4.23
C ALA A 207 -24.30 6.28 4.42
N SER A 208 -22.97 6.17 4.46
CA SER A 208 -22.09 7.35 4.45
C SER A 208 -22.25 8.15 3.17
N ALA A 209 -22.37 9.47 3.30
CA ALA A 209 -22.64 10.38 2.18
C ALA A 209 -21.39 11.11 1.67
N GLY A 210 -20.29 11.08 2.41
CA GLY A 210 -19.03 11.73 2.04
C GLY A 210 -17.84 10.77 1.99
N PRO A 211 -16.75 11.14 1.28
CA PRO A 211 -15.53 10.36 1.28
C PRO A 211 -14.84 10.45 2.65
N GLY A 212 -14.32 9.31 3.13
CA GLY A 212 -13.41 9.29 4.27
C GLY A 212 -11.99 9.60 3.86
N ARG A 213 -11.17 10.04 4.82
CA ARG A 213 -9.72 10.21 4.62
C ARG A 213 -8.97 9.25 5.52
N LEU A 214 -7.77 8.84 5.12
CA LEU A 214 -6.87 8.14 6.03
C LEU A 214 -6.07 9.14 6.88
N MET A 215 -5.71 8.72 8.09
CA MET A 215 -4.87 9.45 9.03
C MET A 215 -3.87 8.54 9.73
#